data_AF-A0A2S9G9N6-F1
#
_entry.id   AF-A0A2S9G9N6-F1
#
_cell.length_a   1.000
_cell.length_b   1.000
_cell.length_c   1.000
_cell.angle_alpha   90.00
_cell.angle_beta   90.00
_cell.angle_gamma   90.00
#
_symmetry.space_group_name_H-M   'P 1'
#
loop_
_entity.id
_entity.type
_entity.pdbx_description
1 polymer ?
#
loop_
_entity_poly.entity_id
_entity_poly.type
_entity_poly.pdbx_seq_one_letter_code
_entity_poly.pdbx_strand_id
1 'polypeptide(L)'
;RAQRLSHAQALDMVDDVLGCEVAADLLGTPERVEPLDPLPCPVTLAWGERDKVFPVAVNGAIARERLPQARFVVLPGVGHVPMVD
;
A
#
# COMPACT_ATOMS: atom_id res chain seq x y z
N ARG A 1 -13.19 4.25 -16.51
CA ARG A 1 -11.93 5.03 -16.42
C ARG A 1 -11.76 5.38 -14.95
N ALA A 2 -10.65 5.00 -14.32
CA ALA A 2 -10.39 5.39 -12.93
C ALA A 2 -10.33 6.93 -12.83
N GLN A 3 -10.82 7.48 -11.72
CA GLN A 3 -10.86 8.93 -11.50
C GLN A 3 -9.48 9.40 -11.06
N ARG A 4 -8.63 9.84 -12.00
CA ARG A 4 -7.31 10.37 -11.63
C ARG A 4 -7.46 11.73 -10.97
N LEU A 5 -6.77 11.92 -9.84
CA LEU A 5 -6.65 13.23 -9.22
C LEU A 5 -5.89 14.17 -10.14
N SER A 6 -6.32 15.43 -10.16
CA SER A 6 -5.46 16.51 -10.64
C SER A 6 -4.28 16.70 -9.69
N HIS A 7 -3.24 17.40 -10.15
CA HIS A 7 -2.09 17.72 -9.31
C HIS A 7 -2.48 18.47 -8.03
N ALA A 8 -3.39 19.45 -8.14
CA ALA A 8 -3.88 20.21 -6.98
C ALA A 8 -4.59 19.30 -5.98
N GLN A 9 -5.50 18.43 -6.44
CA GLN A 9 -6.18 17.48 -5.55
C GLN A 9 -5.23 16.47 -4.90
N ALA A 10 -4.14 16.10 -5.58
CA ALA A 10 -3.12 15.25 -4.99
C ALA A 10 -2.33 15.98 -3.89
N LEU A 11 -2.07 17.29 -4.04
CA LEU A 11 -1.47 18.10 -2.98
C LEU A 11 -2.43 18.27 -1.80
N ASP A 12 -3.69 18.60 -2.05
CA ASP A 12 -4.71 18.72 -1.01
C ASP A 12 -4.81 17.41 -0.20
N MET A 13 -4.78 16.25 -0.87
CA MET A 13 -4.80 14.95 -0.20
C MET A 13 -3.55 14.71 0.67
N VAL A 14 -2.38 15.17 0.23
CA VAL A 14 -1.14 15.09 1.04
C VAL A 14 -1.22 16.03 2.24
N ASP A 15 -1.70 17.26 2.05
CA ASP A 15 -1.86 18.23 3.11
C ASP A 15 -2.89 17.77 4.16
N ASP A 16 -3.99 17.15 3.73
CA ASP A 16 -5.00 16.54 4.61
C ASP A 16 -4.39 15.42 5.47
N VAL A 17 -3.52 14.58 4.89
CA VAL A 17 -2.79 13.55 5.65
C VAL A 17 -1.83 14.19 6.64
N LEU A 18 -1.07 15.21 6.24
CA LEU A 18 -0.11 15.89 7.12
C LEU A 18 -0.79 16.70 8.24
N GLY A 19 -1.99 17.23 7.99
CA GLY A 19 -2.81 17.94 8.97
C GLY A 19 -3.61 17.02 9.90
N CYS A 20 -3.67 15.71 9.61
CA CYS A 20 -4.38 14.75 10.45
C CYS A 20 -3.60 14.50 11.75
N GLU A 21 -4.25 14.77 12.90
CA GLU A 21 -3.62 14.67 14.22
C GLU A 21 -2.98 13.30 14.50
N VAL A 22 -3.53 12.23 13.93
CA VAL A 22 -3.07 10.84 14.15
C VAL A 22 -2.13 10.33 13.06
N ALA A 23 -1.75 11.16 12.08
CA ALA A 23 -0.94 10.72 10.95
C ALA A 23 0.44 10.19 11.38
N ALA A 24 1.08 10.82 12.35
CA ALA A 24 2.36 10.39 12.89
C ALA A 24 2.25 9.00 13.56
N ASP A 25 1.19 8.78 14.33
CA ASP A 25 0.95 7.49 14.99
C ASP A 25 0.62 6.40 13.96
N LEU A 26 -0.22 6.71 12.97
CA LEU A 26 -0.62 5.77 11.93
C LEU A 26 0.55 5.36 11.01
N LEU A 27 1.37 6.33 10.57
CA LEU A 27 2.47 6.07 9.64
C LEU A 27 3.74 5.60 10.35
N GLY A 28 3.88 5.91 11.65
CA GLY A 28 5.03 5.54 12.48
C GLY A 28 4.83 4.28 13.32
N THR A 29 3.65 3.64 13.27
CA THR A 29 3.34 2.49 14.12
C THR A 29 4.28 1.31 13.88
N PRO A 30 4.80 0.66 14.94
CA PRO A 30 5.54 -0.59 14.82
C PRO A 30 4.61 -1.82 14.72
N GLU A 31 3.29 -1.62 14.81
CA GLU A 31 2.32 -2.70 14.79
C GLU A 31 2.35 -3.48 13.47
N ARG A 32 2.16 -4.79 13.59
CA ARG A 32 2.18 -5.72 12.46
C ARG A 32 1.42 -6.98 12.83
N VAL A 33 0.73 -7.55 11.84
CA VAL A 33 0.12 -8.87 11.98
C VAL A 33 1.20 -9.96 11.96
N GLU A 34 1.03 -11.02 12.74
CA GLU A 34 1.91 -12.19 12.65
C GLU A 34 1.90 -12.78 11.22
N PRO A 35 3.01 -13.38 10.76
CA PRO A 35 3.03 -14.11 9.49
C PRO A 35 1.90 -15.14 9.41
N LEU A 36 1.28 -15.26 8.24
CA LEU A 36 0.23 -16.26 8.01
C LEU A 36 0.84 -17.44 7.26
N ASP A 37 1.19 -18.47 8.01
CA ASP A 37 1.67 -19.75 7.50
C ASP A 37 1.16 -20.90 8.38
N PRO A 38 0.16 -21.69 7.93
CA PRO A 38 -0.45 -21.64 6.60
C PRO A 38 -1.45 -20.49 6.42
N LEU A 39 -1.74 -20.15 5.16
CA LEU A 39 -2.82 -19.22 4.85
C LEU A 39 -4.20 -19.85 5.18
N PRO A 40 -5.16 -19.07 5.70
CA PRO A 40 -6.49 -19.58 6.05
C PRO A 40 -7.37 -19.86 4.83
N CYS A 41 -7.03 -19.28 3.68
CA CYS A 41 -7.71 -19.45 2.40
C CYS A 41 -6.76 -19.03 1.26
N PRO A 42 -7.13 -19.23 -0.02
CA PRO A 42 -6.38 -18.67 -1.13
C PRO A 42 -6.31 -17.13 -1.05
N VAL A 43 -5.11 -16.57 -0.91
CA VAL A 43 -4.87 -15.12 -0.84
C VAL A 43 -4.10 -14.64 -2.07
N THR A 44 -4.53 -13.51 -2.63
CA THR A 44 -3.75 -12.74 -3.62
C THR A 44 -3.38 -11.39 -3.01
N LEU A 45 -2.09 -11.08 -2.98
CA LEU A 45 -1.58 -9.76 -2.61
C LEU A 45 -1.23 -8.98 -3.88
N ALA A 46 -2.00 -7.93 -4.16
CA ALA A 46 -1.75 -7.01 -5.26
C ALA A 46 -1.03 -5.75 -4.77
N TRP A 47 -0.06 -5.25 -5.53
CA TRP A 47 0.73 -4.07 -5.18
C TRP A 47 0.87 -3.13 -6.39
N GLY A 48 0.77 -1.82 -6.19
CA GLY A 48 1.02 -0.84 -7.26
C GLY A 48 2.49 -0.77 -7.65
N GLU A 49 2.83 -0.86 -8.94
CA GLU A 49 4.20 -0.69 -9.43
C GLU A 49 4.80 0.67 -9.05
N ARG A 50 3.96 1.71 -9.01
CA ARG A 50 4.34 3.11 -8.77
C ARG A 50 3.95 3.58 -7.36
N ASP A 51 3.73 2.66 -6.42
CA ASP A 51 3.48 3.02 -5.03
C ASP A 51 4.70 3.76 -4.45
N LYS A 52 4.49 5.03 -4.09
CA LYS A 52 5.52 5.91 -3.49
C LYS A 52 5.39 6.03 -1.98
N VAL A 53 4.31 5.54 -1.39
CA VAL A 53 4.10 5.55 0.07
C VAL A 53 4.69 4.29 0.67
N PHE A 54 4.43 3.12 0.07
CA PHE A 54 5.01 1.83 0.43
C PHE A 54 5.67 1.17 -0.78
N PRO A 55 6.92 1.54 -1.12
CA PRO A 55 7.59 1.05 -2.31
C PRO A 55 7.66 -0.48 -2.36
N VAL A 56 7.19 -1.06 -3.46
CA VAL A 56 7.13 -2.52 -3.65
C VAL A 56 8.50 -3.20 -3.51
N ALA A 57 9.58 -2.49 -3.86
CA ALA A 57 10.95 -3.00 -3.73
C ALA A 57 11.37 -3.23 -2.27
N VAL A 58 10.78 -2.50 -1.32
CA VAL A 58 11.07 -2.62 0.11
C VAL A 58 9.98 -3.44 0.79
N ASN A 59 8.73 -2.99 0.68
CA ASN A 59 7.60 -3.57 1.40
C ASN A 59 7.13 -4.90 0.81
N GLY A 60 7.30 -5.10 -0.50
CA GLY A 60 6.94 -6.34 -1.19
C GLY A 60 7.79 -7.54 -0.76
N ALA A 61 9.06 -7.32 -0.41
CA ALA A 61 9.92 -8.37 0.14
C ALA A 61 9.40 -8.85 1.50
N ILE A 62 9.13 -7.91 2.41
CA ILE A 62 8.56 -8.20 3.75
C ILE A 62 7.22 -8.93 3.62
N ALA A 63 6.37 -8.50 2.68
CA ALA A 63 5.08 -9.14 2.48
C ALA A 63 5.19 -10.58 1.96
N ARG A 64 6.18 -10.88 1.11
CA ARG A 64 6.46 -12.26 0.65
C ARG A 64 6.97 -13.15 1.77
N GLU A 65 7.77 -12.61 2.68
CA GLU A 65 8.23 -13.36 3.86
C GLU A 65 7.07 -13.66 4.82
N ARG A 66 6.15 -12.70 5.01
CA ARG A 66 5.01 -12.87 5.93
C ARG A 66 3.87 -13.71 5.37
N LEU A 67 3.71 -13.75 4.06
CA LEU A 67 2.64 -14.46 3.35
C LEU A 67 3.24 -15.36 2.25
N PRO A 68 4.07 -16.36 2.59
CA PRO A 68 4.89 -17.09 1.62
C PRO A 68 4.07 -17.86 0.59
N GLN A 69 2.84 -18.26 0.94
CA GLN A 69 1.94 -19.01 0.05
C GLN A 69 1.01 -18.11 -0.77
N ALA A 70 1.02 -16.79 -0.55
CA ALA A 70 0.11 -15.88 -1.26
C ALA A 70 0.56 -15.67 -2.70
N ARG A 71 -0.41 -15.56 -3.62
CA ARG A 71 -0.12 -15.12 -4.97
C ARG A 71 0.23 -13.64 -4.94
N PHE A 72 1.47 -13.29 -5.28
CA PHE A 72 1.91 -11.90 -5.34
C PHE A 72 1.77 -11.34 -6.76
N VAL A 73 1.10 -10.19 -6.91
CA VAL A 73 0.88 -9.52 -8.21
C VAL A 73 1.30 -8.06 -8.11
N VAL A 74 2.18 -7.62 -9.02
CA VAL A 74 2.47 -6.19 -9.21
C VAL A 74 1.60 -5.66 -10.35
N LEU A 75 0.91 -4.55 -10.10
CA LEU A 75 0.00 -3.91 -11.03
C LEU A 75 0.73 -2.79 -11.80
N PRO A 76 0.99 -2.95 -13.10
CA PRO A 76 1.75 -1.97 -13.87
C PRO A 76 1.03 -0.62 -13.94
N GLY A 77 1.79 0.47 -13.77
CA GLY A 77 1.27 1.83 -13.87
C GLY A 77 0.35 2.31 -12.73
N VAL A 78 0.11 1.49 -11.72
CA VAL A 78 -0.77 1.80 -10.57
C VAL A 78 0.04 2.41 -9.42
N GLY A 79 -0.48 3.48 -8.82
CA GLY A 79 0.10 4.14 -7.64
C GLY A 79 -0.23 3.47 -6.31
N HIS A 80 -0.19 4.25 -5.23
CA HIS A 80 -0.49 3.81 -3.88
C HIS A 80 -1.99 3.59 -3.65
N VAL A 81 -2.84 4.48 -4.20
CA VAL A 81 -4.30 4.40 -4.09
C VAL A 81 -4.88 4.12 -5.48
N PRO A 82 -5.10 2.85 -5.86
CA PRO A 82 -5.44 2.47 -7.24
C PRO A 82 -6.70 3.13 -7.81
N MET A 83 -7.59 3.57 -6.94
CA MET A 83 -8.85 4.22 -7.31
C MET A 83 -8.61 5.61 -7.90
N VAL A 84 -7.57 6.31 -7.43
CA VAL A 84 -7.39 7.75 -7.66
C VAL A 84 -6.04 8.14 -8.26
N ASP A 85 -5.03 7.26 -8.20
CA ASP A 85 -3.69 7.51 -8.75
C ASP A 85 -3.58 7.24 -10.27
#